data_AF-A0A223N3N2-F1
#
_entry.id   AF-A0A223N3N2-F1
#
_cell.length_a   1.000
_cell.length_b   1.000
_cell.length_c   1.000
_cell.angle_alpha   90.00
_cell.angle_beta   90.00
_cell.angle_gamma   90.00
#
_symmetry.space_group_name_H-M   'P 1'
#
loop_
_entity.id
_entity.type
_entity.pdbx_description
1 polymer ?
#
loop_
_entity_poly.entity_id
_entity_poly.type
_entity_poly.pdbx_seq_one_letter_code
_entity_poly.pdbx_strand_id
1 'polypeptide(L)'
;MNQLSLLAKFGDPITRVENALSALKEGRGVLLLDDEDRENEGDIIYAVESLTTQQMALMIRECSGIVCLCLTDEQANQLQLPPMVMHNNSANQTAFTVSIEAKTGVTTGVSAQDRVTTIKTAARFDAKADDLARPGHVFPLRARAGGVLARRGHTEGTVDLMQMAGLMPAGVLCELTNPDGSMAKTPEIVAFGQKHNMPVLTIEDMVLYRTRFDLKLA
;
A
#
# COMPACT_ATOMS: atom_id res chain seq x y z
N MET A 1 13.22 -12.63 20.96
CA MET A 1 12.42 -11.40 21.18
C MET A 1 11.12 -11.59 20.40
N ASN A 2 9.97 -11.27 20.99
CA ASN A 2 8.68 -11.30 20.27
C ASN A 2 8.52 -10.03 19.41
N GLN A 3 7.64 -10.06 18.41
CA GLN A 3 7.41 -8.94 17.47
C GLN A 3 7.14 -7.62 18.22
N LEU A 4 6.30 -7.66 19.26
CA LEU A 4 5.98 -6.50 20.10
C LEU A 4 7.21 -5.84 20.72
N SER A 5 8.18 -6.62 21.21
CA SER A 5 9.42 -6.09 21.78
C SER A 5 10.29 -5.39 20.73
N LEU A 6 10.24 -5.81 19.47
CA LEU A 6 11.01 -5.17 18.39
C LEU A 6 10.35 -3.85 17.96
N LEU A 7 9.01 -3.83 17.93
CA LEU A 7 8.22 -2.66 17.54
C LEU A 7 8.13 -1.58 18.62
N ALA A 8 8.41 -1.90 19.89
CA ALA A 8 8.37 -0.93 20.99
C ALA A 8 9.27 0.30 20.75
N LYS A 9 10.30 0.18 19.92
CA LYS A 9 11.17 1.29 19.48
C LYS A 9 10.44 2.38 18.68
N PHE A 10 9.28 2.06 18.10
CA PHE A 10 8.43 2.97 17.34
C PHE A 10 7.27 3.55 18.17
N GLY A 11 7.21 3.22 19.47
CA GLY A 11 6.14 3.62 20.38
C GLY A 11 5.14 2.49 20.67
N ASP A 12 4.12 2.81 21.47
CA ASP A 12 2.95 1.94 21.66
C ASP A 12 2.07 1.88 20.40
N PRO A 13 1.09 0.96 20.31
CA PRO A 13 0.24 0.80 19.11
C PRO A 13 -0.38 2.10 18.59
N ILE A 14 -0.85 2.99 19.48
CA ILE A 14 -1.51 4.23 19.08
C ILE A 14 -0.45 5.20 18.52
N THR A 15 0.65 5.36 19.24
CA THR A 15 1.77 6.20 18.81
C THR A 15 2.34 5.75 17.45
N ARG A 16 2.43 4.44 17.18
CA ARG A 16 2.89 3.90 15.88
C ARG A 16 2.00 4.34 14.73
N VAL A 17 0.68 4.30 14.91
CA VAL A 17 -0.29 4.76 13.91
C VAL A 17 -0.17 6.27 13.72
N GLU A 18 -0.15 7.07 14.79
CA GLU A 18 0.00 8.54 14.69
C GLU A 18 1.28 8.94 13.94
N ASN A 19 2.40 8.28 14.25
CA ASN A 19 3.67 8.48 13.55
C ASN A 19 3.58 8.13 12.06
N ALA A 20 2.89 7.05 11.71
CA ALA A 20 2.65 6.67 10.32
C ALA A 20 1.81 7.71 9.57
N LEU A 21 0.73 8.22 10.18
CA LEU A 21 -0.09 9.27 9.59
C LEU A 21 0.69 10.57 9.37
N SER A 22 1.53 10.97 10.33
CA SER A 22 2.40 12.15 10.17
C SER A 22 3.41 11.95 9.04
N ALA A 23 4.05 10.77 8.97
CA ALA A 23 5.01 10.46 7.93
C ALA A 23 4.41 10.54 6.53
N LEU A 24 3.21 10.00 6.33
CA LEU A 24 2.51 10.07 5.05
C LEU A 24 2.16 11.52 4.67
N LYS A 25 1.71 12.34 5.62
CA LYS A 25 1.46 13.79 5.40
C LYS A 25 2.72 14.56 5.01
N GLU A 26 3.87 14.15 5.54
CA GLU A 26 5.18 14.69 5.19
C GLU A 26 5.74 14.13 3.87
N GLY A 27 4.99 13.25 3.19
CA GLY A 27 5.40 12.59 1.95
C GLY A 27 6.45 11.49 2.12
N ARG A 28 6.69 11.03 3.36
CA ARG A 28 7.56 9.88 3.66
C ARG A 28 6.79 8.56 3.52
N GLY A 29 7.54 7.46 3.45
CA GLY A 29 6.97 6.11 3.43
C GLY A 29 6.75 5.55 4.83
N VAL A 30 5.96 4.50 4.92
CA VAL A 30 5.73 3.71 6.14
C VAL A 30 5.89 2.23 5.84
N LEU A 31 6.13 1.42 6.87
CA LEU A 31 6.17 -0.04 6.78
C LEU A 31 5.01 -0.63 7.56
N LEU A 32 4.13 -1.36 6.89
CA LEU A 32 2.97 -2.00 7.50
C LEU A 32 3.19 -3.50 7.56
N LEU A 33 3.11 -4.08 8.74
CA LEU A 33 3.10 -5.54 8.94
C LEU A 33 1.68 -6.06 9.13
N ASP A 34 1.42 -7.27 8.67
CA ASP A 34 0.23 -8.02 9.04
C ASP A 34 0.51 -9.05 10.15
N ASP A 35 -0.53 -9.82 10.50
CA ASP A 35 -0.49 -10.79 11.59
C ASP A 35 0.47 -11.96 11.27
N GLU A 36 1.17 -12.47 12.29
CA GLU A 36 2.17 -13.55 12.12
C GLU A 36 1.57 -14.85 11.56
N ASP A 37 0.26 -15.05 11.69
CA ASP A 37 -0.50 -16.20 11.19
C ASP A 37 -1.15 -15.96 9.81
N ARG A 38 -0.94 -14.80 9.20
CA ARG A 38 -1.42 -14.45 7.86
C ARG A 38 -0.28 -14.48 6.82
N GLU A 39 0.28 -13.34 6.40
CA GLU A 39 1.44 -13.30 5.48
C GLU A 39 2.76 -13.25 6.26
N ASN A 40 2.75 -12.64 7.46
CA ASN A 40 3.94 -12.38 8.27
C ASN A 40 5.00 -11.63 7.44
N GLU A 41 4.54 -10.65 6.67
CA GLU A 41 5.33 -9.83 5.75
C GLU A 41 5.22 -8.35 6.14
N GLY A 42 6.02 -7.50 5.49
CA GLY A 42 5.95 -6.06 5.67
C GLY A 42 6.04 -5.33 4.35
N ASP A 43 5.09 -4.43 4.14
CA ASP A 43 4.97 -3.69 2.89
C ASP A 43 5.44 -2.25 3.08
N ILE A 44 6.25 -1.75 2.14
CA ILE A 44 6.46 -0.30 2.04
C ILE A 44 5.17 0.30 1.47
N ILE A 45 4.66 1.34 2.13
CA ILE A 45 3.51 2.11 1.68
C ILE A 45 3.91 3.57 1.43
N TYR A 46 3.47 4.13 0.31
CA TYR A 46 3.52 5.57 0.04
C TYR A 46 2.15 6.11 -0.37
N ALA A 47 1.90 7.36 0.00
CA ALA A 47 0.76 8.13 -0.51
C ALA A 47 0.97 8.49 -1.99
N VAL A 48 -0.08 8.35 -2.81
CA VAL A 48 0.01 8.64 -4.26
C VAL A 48 0.26 10.13 -4.53
N GLU A 49 -0.33 11.02 -3.72
CA GLU A 49 -0.22 12.48 -3.89
C GLU A 49 1.24 12.96 -3.86
N SER A 50 2.02 12.46 -2.90
CA SER A 50 3.43 12.78 -2.72
C SER A 50 4.39 11.82 -3.43
N LEU A 51 3.88 10.86 -4.22
CA LEU A 51 4.70 9.83 -4.83
C LEU A 51 5.72 10.41 -5.82
N THR A 52 6.97 10.00 -5.65
CA THR A 52 8.12 10.40 -6.49
C THR A 52 8.72 9.22 -7.25
N THR A 53 9.45 9.51 -8.32
CA THR A 53 10.21 8.50 -9.08
C THR A 53 11.27 7.82 -8.20
N GLN A 54 11.89 8.53 -7.26
CA GLN A 54 12.90 7.99 -6.36
C GLN A 54 12.30 6.97 -5.38
N GLN A 55 11.10 7.24 -4.85
CA GLN A 55 10.36 6.31 -3.99
C GLN A 55 9.96 5.05 -4.75
N MET A 56 9.44 5.20 -5.98
CA MET A 56 9.13 4.06 -6.85
C MET A 56 10.40 3.25 -7.18
N ALA A 57 11.52 3.91 -7.46
CA ALA A 57 12.78 3.23 -7.71
C ALA A 57 13.31 2.49 -6.47
N LEU A 58 13.04 2.99 -5.25
CA LEU A 58 13.35 2.27 -4.02
C LEU A 58 12.48 1.00 -3.91
N MET A 59 11.17 1.09 -4.14
CA MET A 59 10.29 -0.08 -4.15
C MET A 59 10.76 -1.13 -5.16
N ILE A 60 11.09 -0.73 -6.39
CA ILE A 60 11.57 -1.67 -7.42
C ILE A 60 12.88 -2.37 -7.01
N ARG A 61 13.75 -1.70 -6.25
CA ARG A 61 15.05 -2.27 -5.84
C ARG A 61 14.97 -3.15 -4.60
N GLU A 62 14.14 -2.79 -3.63
CA GLU A 62 14.15 -3.39 -2.29
C GLU A 62 12.94 -4.31 -2.04
N CYS A 63 11.91 -4.23 -2.88
CA CYS A 63 10.68 -5.01 -2.75
C CYS A 63 10.55 -6.04 -3.90
N SER A 64 9.44 -6.80 -3.87
CA SER A 64 9.09 -7.82 -4.88
C SER A 64 9.06 -7.32 -6.33
N GLY A 65 8.88 -6.01 -6.53
CA GLY A 65 8.72 -5.37 -7.83
C GLY A 65 7.30 -5.47 -8.40
N ILE A 66 6.39 -6.21 -7.75
CA ILE A 66 4.96 -6.26 -8.05
C ILE A 66 4.28 -5.10 -7.32
N VAL A 67 4.59 -3.89 -7.76
CA VAL A 67 4.09 -2.67 -7.10
C VAL A 67 2.59 -2.53 -7.35
N CYS A 68 1.83 -2.55 -6.26
CA CYS A 68 0.39 -2.49 -6.30
C CYS A 68 -0.13 -1.08 -6.02
N LEU A 69 -1.26 -0.73 -6.65
CA LEU A 69 -1.99 0.51 -6.41
C LEU A 69 -3.30 0.18 -5.69
N CYS A 70 -3.41 0.54 -4.42
CA CYS A 70 -4.62 0.33 -3.65
C CYS A 70 -5.61 1.46 -3.91
N LEU A 71 -6.82 1.09 -4.33
CA LEU A 71 -7.90 2.01 -4.66
C LEU A 71 -9.14 1.65 -3.84
N THR A 72 -10.00 2.64 -3.59
CA THR A 72 -11.36 2.38 -3.15
C THR A 72 -12.15 1.66 -4.24
N ASP A 73 -13.25 1.00 -3.88
CA ASP A 73 -14.12 0.35 -4.85
C ASP A 73 -14.73 1.36 -5.84
N GLU A 74 -15.05 2.57 -5.37
CA GLU A 74 -15.57 3.67 -6.18
C GLU A 74 -14.58 4.09 -7.27
N GLN A 75 -13.31 4.30 -6.91
CA GLN A 75 -12.28 4.68 -7.88
C GLN A 75 -12.06 3.55 -8.90
N ALA A 76 -12.01 2.29 -8.44
CA ALA A 76 -11.87 1.15 -9.35
C ALA A 76 -13.09 0.99 -10.28
N ASN A 77 -14.30 1.31 -9.81
CA ASN A 77 -15.52 1.33 -10.61
C ASN A 77 -15.53 2.48 -11.63
N GLN A 78 -15.12 3.68 -11.23
CA GLN A 78 -14.96 4.84 -12.13
C GLN A 78 -13.99 4.53 -13.28
N LEU A 79 -12.90 3.82 -12.98
CA LEU A 79 -11.92 3.38 -13.95
C LEU A 79 -12.31 2.10 -14.71
N GLN A 80 -13.49 1.52 -14.45
CA GLN A 80 -13.94 0.25 -15.05
C GLN A 80 -12.88 -0.85 -14.96
N LEU A 81 -12.35 -1.09 -13.76
CA LEU A 81 -11.31 -2.10 -13.51
C LEU A 81 -11.93 -3.39 -12.95
N PRO A 82 -12.42 -4.33 -13.78
CA PRO A 82 -12.98 -5.58 -13.28
C PRO A 82 -11.92 -6.40 -12.52
N PRO A 83 -12.33 -7.30 -11.62
CA PRO A 83 -11.44 -8.30 -11.03
C PRO A 83 -10.65 -9.03 -12.12
N MET A 84 -9.38 -9.34 -11.85
CA MET A 84 -8.50 -10.02 -12.81
C MET A 84 -9.02 -11.41 -13.19
N VAL A 85 -9.65 -12.10 -12.24
CA VAL A 85 -10.23 -13.44 -12.41
C VAL A 85 -11.65 -13.47 -11.85
N MET A 86 -12.52 -14.26 -12.49
CA MET A 86 -13.91 -14.43 -12.04
C MET A 86 -14.01 -15.22 -10.73
N HIS A 87 -13.13 -16.21 -10.52
CA HIS A 87 -13.11 -17.06 -9.33
C HIS A 87 -11.73 -16.95 -8.66
N ASN A 88 -11.60 -16.02 -7.71
CA ASN A 88 -10.36 -15.84 -6.97
C ASN A 88 -10.21 -16.94 -5.90
N ASN A 89 -9.26 -17.83 -6.12
CA ASN A 89 -8.89 -18.91 -5.22
C ASN A 89 -7.50 -18.72 -4.58
N SER A 90 -6.93 -17.51 -4.65
CA SER A 90 -5.69 -17.20 -3.92
C SER A 90 -5.91 -17.30 -2.42
N ALA A 91 -4.87 -17.69 -1.67
CA ALA A 91 -4.95 -17.92 -0.22
C ALA A 91 -5.59 -16.75 0.54
N ASN A 92 -5.22 -15.52 0.17
CA ASN A 92 -5.70 -14.30 0.81
C ASN A 92 -6.83 -13.59 0.06
N GLN A 93 -7.32 -14.19 -1.04
CA GLN A 93 -8.29 -13.58 -1.96
C GLN A 93 -7.92 -12.13 -2.32
N THR A 94 -6.63 -11.90 -2.62
CA THR A 94 -6.10 -10.56 -2.93
C THR A 94 -6.82 -10.01 -4.15
N ALA A 95 -7.40 -8.82 -4.00
CA ALA A 95 -8.40 -8.26 -4.91
C ALA A 95 -7.79 -7.57 -6.13
N PHE A 96 -6.94 -8.29 -6.87
CA PHE A 96 -6.35 -7.81 -8.11
C PHE A 96 -7.42 -7.47 -9.15
N THR A 97 -7.25 -6.32 -9.80
CA THR A 97 -7.92 -6.01 -11.07
C THR A 97 -7.02 -6.36 -12.25
N VAL A 98 -7.54 -6.25 -13.47
CA VAL A 98 -6.69 -6.17 -14.67
C VAL A 98 -5.59 -5.10 -14.48
N SER A 99 -4.35 -5.42 -14.89
CA SER A 99 -3.24 -4.49 -14.76
C SER A 99 -3.38 -3.32 -15.74
N ILE A 100 -2.75 -2.19 -15.40
CA ILE A 100 -2.97 -0.92 -16.08
C ILE A 100 -1.66 -0.23 -16.50
N GLU A 101 -1.77 0.61 -17.51
CA GLU A 101 -0.73 1.52 -17.98
C GLU A 101 -1.36 2.87 -18.36
N ALA A 102 -0.72 4.00 -18.09
CA ALA A 102 -1.16 5.28 -18.65
C ALA A 102 -1.04 5.26 -20.18
N LYS A 103 -2.01 5.82 -20.90
CA LYS A 103 -1.89 5.93 -22.38
C LYS A 103 -0.93 7.03 -22.84
N THR A 104 -0.65 8.01 -21.98
CA THR A 104 0.14 9.20 -22.32
C THR A 104 1.20 9.46 -21.27
N GLY A 105 2.36 10.00 -21.68
CA GLY A 105 3.44 10.36 -20.76
C GLY A 105 4.27 9.18 -20.26
N VAL A 106 4.15 8.03 -20.91
CA VAL A 106 4.94 6.82 -20.67
C VAL A 106 5.49 6.29 -22.00
N THR A 107 6.42 5.35 -21.92
CA THR A 107 7.01 4.65 -23.07
C THR A 107 6.64 3.17 -23.03
N THR A 108 7.32 2.39 -22.19
CA THR A 108 7.11 0.95 -22.02
C THR A 108 6.39 0.62 -20.73
N GLY A 109 6.13 1.59 -19.86
CA GLY A 109 5.37 1.40 -18.63
C GLY A 109 6.16 0.92 -17.43
N VAL A 110 7.27 0.21 -17.66
CA VAL A 110 7.97 -0.52 -16.60
C VAL A 110 8.91 0.36 -15.78
N SER A 111 9.36 1.50 -16.32
CA SER A 111 10.29 2.41 -15.66
C SER A 111 9.68 2.97 -14.37
N ALA A 112 10.51 3.37 -13.39
CA ALA A 112 10.02 3.99 -12.17
C ALA A 112 9.18 5.25 -12.47
N GLN A 113 9.57 6.04 -13.47
CA GLN A 113 8.82 7.21 -13.90
C GLN A 113 7.49 6.81 -14.55
N ASP A 114 7.49 5.82 -15.43
CA ASP A 114 6.30 5.38 -16.16
C ASP A 114 5.25 4.78 -15.22
N ARG A 115 5.69 4.00 -14.21
CA ARG A 115 4.80 3.48 -13.16
C ARG A 115 4.21 4.62 -12.33
N VAL A 116 5.00 5.62 -11.94
CA VAL A 116 4.48 6.82 -11.24
C VAL A 116 3.47 7.57 -12.09
N THR A 117 3.74 7.78 -13.39
CA THR A 117 2.79 8.40 -14.31
C THR A 117 1.48 7.62 -14.37
N THR A 118 1.55 6.28 -14.49
CA THR A 118 0.38 5.39 -14.50
C THR A 118 -0.41 5.48 -13.20
N ILE A 119 0.26 5.39 -12.06
CA ILE A 119 -0.36 5.48 -10.73
C ILE A 119 -1.05 6.82 -10.53
N LYS A 120 -0.36 7.93 -10.86
CA LYS A 120 -0.96 9.26 -10.75
C LYS A 120 -2.14 9.42 -11.69
N THR A 121 -2.04 8.92 -12.92
CA THR A 121 -3.16 8.94 -13.90
C THR A 121 -4.38 8.22 -13.36
N ALA A 122 -4.20 7.03 -12.78
CA ALA A 122 -5.28 6.23 -12.22
C ALA A 122 -5.90 6.86 -10.96
N ALA A 123 -5.12 7.52 -10.11
CA ALA A 123 -5.61 8.05 -8.84
C ALA A 123 -6.25 9.44 -8.94
N ARG A 124 -6.17 10.15 -10.08
CA ARG A 124 -6.83 11.45 -10.23
C ARG A 124 -8.33 11.34 -9.99
N PHE A 125 -8.90 12.34 -9.33
CA PHE A 125 -10.34 12.40 -9.07
C PHE A 125 -11.19 12.39 -10.35
N ASP A 126 -10.70 13.00 -11.43
CA ASP A 126 -11.36 13.07 -12.73
C ASP A 126 -10.89 11.99 -13.72
N ALA A 127 -10.13 10.99 -13.26
CA ALA A 127 -9.60 9.94 -14.11
C ALA A 127 -10.74 9.16 -14.81
N LYS A 128 -10.56 8.89 -16.10
CA LYS A 128 -11.50 8.12 -16.89
C LYS A 128 -10.92 6.76 -17.23
N ALA A 129 -11.78 5.77 -17.40
CA ALA A 129 -11.38 4.43 -17.81
C ALA A 129 -10.50 4.41 -19.08
N ASP A 130 -10.71 5.38 -19.98
CA ASP A 130 -10.00 5.50 -21.26
C ASP A 130 -8.65 6.23 -21.14
N ASP A 131 -8.29 6.78 -19.98
CA ASP A 131 -6.94 7.30 -19.71
C ASP A 131 -5.91 6.17 -19.54
N LEU A 132 -6.40 4.95 -19.31
CA LEU A 132 -5.60 3.76 -18.99
C LEU A 132 -5.74 2.69 -20.08
N ALA A 133 -4.61 2.14 -20.52
CA ALA A 133 -4.53 0.90 -21.27
C ALA A 133 -4.53 -0.32 -20.32
N ARG A 134 -4.91 -1.49 -20.87
CA ARG A 134 -4.96 -2.78 -20.19
C ARG A 134 -4.49 -3.87 -21.19
N PRO A 135 -3.55 -4.77 -20.85
CA PRO A 135 -2.79 -4.86 -19.59
C PRO A 135 -1.73 -3.75 -19.45
N GLY A 136 -1.00 -3.76 -18.34
CA GLY A 136 0.17 -2.90 -18.08
C GLY A 136 1.01 -3.36 -16.90
N HIS A 137 1.89 -2.49 -16.40
CA HIS A 137 2.92 -2.83 -15.39
C HIS A 137 2.61 -2.31 -13.96
N VAL A 138 1.43 -1.73 -13.74
CA VAL A 138 0.92 -1.39 -12.41
C VAL A 138 -0.27 -2.30 -12.11
N PHE A 139 -0.36 -2.80 -10.87
CA PHE A 139 -1.35 -3.79 -10.46
C PHE A 139 -2.34 -3.20 -9.46
N PRO A 140 -3.53 -2.76 -9.88
CA PRO A 140 -4.49 -2.20 -8.95
C PRO A 140 -5.13 -3.27 -8.07
N LEU A 141 -5.35 -2.92 -6.80
CA LEU A 141 -6.04 -3.70 -5.79
C LEU A 141 -7.27 -2.93 -5.32
N ARG A 142 -8.41 -3.61 -5.23
CA ARG A 142 -9.66 -3.06 -4.67
C ARG A 142 -9.69 -3.27 -3.17
N ALA A 143 -9.60 -2.19 -2.39
CA ALA A 143 -9.80 -2.24 -0.95
C ALA A 143 -11.28 -2.52 -0.65
N ARG A 144 -11.55 -3.40 0.33
CA ARG A 144 -12.92 -3.64 0.78
C ARG A 144 -13.46 -2.47 1.59
N ALA A 145 -14.71 -2.11 1.34
CA ALA A 145 -15.45 -1.17 2.17
C ALA A 145 -15.40 -1.60 3.65
N GLY A 146 -15.19 -0.63 4.54
CA GLY A 146 -14.95 -0.87 5.96
C GLY A 146 -13.47 -1.05 6.35
N GLY A 147 -12.56 -1.20 5.38
CA GLY A 147 -11.11 -1.16 5.63
C GLY A 147 -10.62 -2.31 6.52
N VAL A 148 -9.65 -2.03 7.40
CA VAL A 148 -9.02 -3.07 8.23
C VAL A 148 -9.99 -3.75 9.21
N LEU A 149 -11.12 -3.10 9.50
CA LEU A 149 -12.18 -3.67 10.31
C LEU A 149 -13.02 -4.72 9.55
N ALA A 150 -13.02 -4.67 8.23
CA ALA A 150 -13.72 -5.62 7.36
C ALA A 150 -12.79 -6.71 6.79
N ARG A 151 -11.56 -6.34 6.41
CA ARG A 151 -10.52 -7.27 5.98
C ARG A 151 -9.15 -6.79 6.47
N ARG A 152 -8.47 -7.64 7.23
CA ARG A 152 -7.14 -7.40 7.79
C ARG A 152 -6.04 -7.65 6.75
N GLY A 153 -5.98 -6.81 5.70
CA GLY A 153 -4.94 -6.91 4.67
C GLY A 153 -4.24 -5.59 4.40
N HIS A 154 -3.04 -5.66 3.81
CA HIS A 154 -2.25 -4.48 3.44
C HIS A 154 -2.98 -3.54 2.46
N THR A 155 -3.86 -4.08 1.61
CA THR A 155 -4.72 -3.29 0.71
C THR A 155 -5.62 -2.35 1.49
N GLU A 156 -6.36 -2.88 2.46
CA GLU A 156 -7.24 -2.09 3.32
C GLU A 156 -6.45 -1.15 4.23
N GLY A 157 -5.35 -1.63 4.82
CA GLY A 157 -4.47 -0.80 5.64
C GLY A 157 -3.91 0.40 4.88
N THR A 158 -3.56 0.21 3.60
CA THR A 158 -3.07 1.30 2.74
C THR A 158 -4.14 2.38 2.57
N VAL A 159 -5.37 2.02 2.21
CA VAL A 159 -6.45 2.99 1.98
C VAL A 159 -6.87 3.67 3.29
N ASP A 160 -7.01 2.90 4.38
CA ASP A 160 -7.34 3.43 5.70
C ASP A 160 -6.31 4.44 6.18
N LEU A 161 -5.01 4.17 6.00
CA LEU A 161 -3.94 5.11 6.34
C LEU A 161 -4.09 6.43 5.59
N MET A 162 -4.38 6.39 4.29
CA MET A 162 -4.57 7.61 3.50
C MET A 162 -5.78 8.42 3.99
N GLN A 163 -6.91 7.74 4.22
CA GLN A 163 -8.13 8.39 4.70
C GLN A 163 -7.95 8.98 6.11
N MET A 164 -7.34 8.25 7.05
CA MET A 164 -7.03 8.75 8.39
C MET A 164 -6.02 9.90 8.37
N ALA A 165 -5.10 9.90 7.40
CA ALA A 165 -4.17 11.01 7.18
C ALA A 165 -4.84 12.21 6.49
N GLY A 166 -6.09 12.13 6.06
CA GLY A 166 -6.76 13.19 5.30
C GLY A 166 -6.15 13.43 3.92
N LEU A 167 -5.54 12.40 3.34
CA LEU A 167 -4.94 12.40 1.99
C LEU A 167 -5.92 11.78 0.98
N MET A 168 -5.60 11.89 -0.30
CA MET A 168 -6.28 11.15 -1.36
C MET A 168 -6.35 9.64 -1.00
N PRO A 169 -7.52 8.97 -1.09
CA PRO A 169 -7.71 7.59 -0.64
C PRO A 169 -7.13 6.55 -1.64
N ALA A 170 -5.87 6.75 -2.02
CA ALA A 170 -5.10 5.88 -2.89
C ALA A 170 -3.64 5.85 -2.42
N GLY A 171 -3.08 4.65 -2.32
CA GLY A 171 -1.71 4.42 -1.90
C GLY A 171 -1.04 3.33 -2.74
N VAL A 172 0.28 3.34 -2.78
CA VAL A 172 1.07 2.26 -3.38
C VAL A 172 1.65 1.37 -2.30
N LEU A 173 1.66 0.06 -2.53
CA LEU A 173 2.30 -0.92 -1.65
C LEU A 173 3.23 -1.84 -2.43
N CYS A 174 4.26 -2.37 -1.77
CA CYS A 174 5.10 -3.44 -2.28
C CYS A 174 5.83 -4.14 -1.12
N GLU A 175 5.89 -5.46 -1.17
CA GLU A 175 6.37 -6.34 -0.11
C GLU A 175 7.91 -6.27 -0.03
N LEU A 176 8.47 -5.98 1.15
CA LEU A 176 9.91 -5.85 1.33
C LEU A 176 10.61 -7.22 1.21
N THR A 177 11.68 -7.28 0.44
CA THR A 177 12.42 -8.51 0.14
C THR A 177 13.87 -8.42 0.60
N ASN A 178 14.42 -9.55 1.00
CA ASN A 178 15.84 -9.70 1.27
C ASN A 178 16.62 -9.92 -0.04
N PRO A 179 17.93 -9.62 -0.07
CA PRO A 179 18.75 -9.80 -1.27
C PRO A 179 18.85 -11.25 -1.78
N ASP A 180 18.57 -12.24 -0.93
CA ASP A 180 18.55 -13.66 -1.30
C ASP A 180 17.21 -14.13 -1.89
N GLY A 181 16.24 -13.22 -2.01
CA GLY A 181 14.89 -13.48 -2.53
C GLY A 181 13.89 -13.95 -1.48
N SER A 182 14.29 -14.12 -0.21
CA SER A 182 13.34 -14.35 0.88
C SER A 182 12.59 -13.07 1.25
N MET A 183 11.41 -13.20 1.86
CA MET A 183 10.65 -12.04 2.33
C MET A 183 11.25 -11.49 3.63
N ALA A 184 11.36 -10.17 3.74
CA ALA A 184 11.85 -9.53 4.97
C ALA A 184 10.90 -9.80 6.13
N LYS A 185 11.44 -10.16 7.30
CA LYS A 185 10.66 -10.38 8.51
C LYS A 185 10.84 -9.20 9.46
N THR A 186 10.13 -9.24 10.60
CA THR A 186 10.07 -8.10 11.54
C THR A 186 11.45 -7.50 11.87
N PRO A 187 12.51 -8.27 12.16
CA PRO A 187 13.83 -7.69 12.43
C PRO A 187 14.40 -6.89 11.26
N GLU A 188 14.30 -7.41 10.04
CA GLU A 188 14.77 -6.78 8.81
C GLU A 188 13.94 -5.53 8.48
N ILE A 189 12.61 -5.61 8.64
CA ILE A 189 11.66 -4.51 8.45
C ILE A 189 11.97 -3.37 9.43
N VAL A 190 12.20 -3.68 10.71
CA VAL A 190 12.59 -2.68 11.72
C VAL A 190 13.90 -2.01 11.36
N ALA A 191 14.91 -2.79 10.93
CA ALA A 191 16.19 -2.24 10.50
C ALA A 191 16.03 -1.34 9.26
N PHE A 192 15.21 -1.74 8.29
CA PHE A 192 14.91 -0.95 7.09
C PHE A 192 14.20 0.36 7.46
N GLY A 193 13.18 0.30 8.33
CA GLY A 193 12.44 1.47 8.78
C GLY A 193 13.34 2.50 9.46
N GLN A 194 14.25 2.05 10.32
CA GLN A 194 15.25 2.93 10.96
C GLN A 194 16.20 3.55 9.94
N LYS A 195 16.71 2.76 8.98
CA LYS A 195 17.63 3.22 7.94
C LYS A 195 17.00 4.27 7.02
N HIS A 196 15.72 4.09 6.68
CA HIS A 196 15.01 4.93 5.70
C HIS A 196 14.11 5.99 6.35
N ASN A 197 14.15 6.13 7.69
CA ASN A 197 13.27 7.03 8.45
C ASN A 197 11.78 6.83 8.13
N MET A 198 11.37 5.56 8.13
CA MET A 198 9.99 5.13 7.92
C MET A 198 9.46 4.54 9.23
N PRO A 199 8.33 5.04 9.76
CA PRO A 199 7.70 4.41 10.91
C PRO A 199 7.17 3.03 10.52
N VAL A 200 7.13 2.15 11.52
CA VAL A 200 6.67 0.78 11.39
C VAL A 200 5.43 0.62 12.27
N LEU A 201 4.37 0.04 11.71
CA LEU A 201 3.13 -0.28 12.43
C LEU A 201 2.55 -1.62 11.95
N THR A 202 1.53 -2.12 12.63
CA THR A 202 0.82 -3.34 12.23
C THR A 202 -0.65 -3.09 11.86
N ILE A 203 -1.27 -4.03 11.15
CA ILE A 203 -2.73 -4.05 10.94
C ILE A 203 -3.48 -4.04 12.28
N GLU A 204 -3.02 -4.80 13.28
CA GLU A 204 -3.64 -4.80 14.61
C GLU A 204 -3.55 -3.43 15.29
N ASP A 205 -2.43 -2.71 15.14
CA ASP A 205 -2.31 -1.33 15.64
C ASP A 205 -3.40 -0.44 15.03
N MET A 206 -3.64 -0.58 13.72
CA MET A 206 -4.69 0.17 13.02
C MET A 206 -6.09 -0.21 13.47
N VAL A 207 -6.37 -1.50 13.69
CA VAL A 207 -7.67 -1.97 14.20
C VAL A 207 -7.92 -1.38 15.60
N LEU A 208 -6.93 -1.42 16.48
CA LEU A 208 -7.00 -0.84 17.82
C LEU A 208 -7.22 0.67 17.76
N TYR A 209 -6.49 1.37 16.88
CA TYR A 209 -6.63 2.81 16.68
C TYR A 209 -8.03 3.18 16.21
N ARG A 210 -8.52 2.56 15.13
CA ARG A 210 -9.86 2.84 14.59
C ARG A 210 -10.97 2.55 15.58
N THR A 211 -10.84 1.46 16.35
CA THR A 211 -11.81 1.08 17.40
C THR A 211 -11.81 2.08 18.54
N ARG A 212 -10.64 2.53 19.00
CA ARG A 212 -10.50 3.48 20.11
C ARG A 212 -11.06 4.85 19.78
N PHE A 213 -10.88 5.32 18.55
CA PHE A 213 -11.29 6.66 18.12
C PHE A 213 -12.64 6.68 17.37
N ASP A 214 -13.36 5.55 17.30
CA ASP A 214 -14.64 5.36 16.59
C ASP A 214 -14.62 5.94 15.15
N LEU A 215 -13.52 5.69 14.43
CA LEU A 215 -13.31 6.25 13.10
C LEU A 215 -14.06 5.45 12.04
N LYS A 216 -15.20 6.01 11.60
CA LYS A 216 -15.95 5.55 10.44
C LYS A 216 -15.38 6.17 9.17
N LEU A 217 -14.53 5.40 8.50
CA LEU A 217 -14.00 5.74 7.18
C LEU A 217 -15.00 5.31 6.10
N ALA A 218 -14.95 5.99 4.96
CA ALA A 218 -15.82 5.74 3.81
C ALA A 218 -15.41 4.47 3.08
#